data_AF-A0AAE0DDJ1-F1
#
_entry.id   AF-A0AAE0DDJ1-F1
#
_cell.length_a   1.000
_cell.length_b   1.000
_cell.length_c   1.000
_cell.angle_alpha   90.00
_cell.angle_beta   90.00
_cell.angle_gamma   90.00
#
_symmetry.space_group_name_H-M   'P 1'
#
loop_
_entity.id
_entity.type
_entity.pdbx_description
1 polymer ?
#
loop_
_entity_poly.entity_id
_entity_poly.type
_entity_poly.pdbx_seq_one_letter_code
_entity_poly.pdbx_strand_id
1 'polypeptide(L)'
;MGDGLENAFRSERLIFRAIEDDEDDQRWFHEQIKNDPVGFALGDSNVLRPQTKSRSDSLLLEIQGFLLGVIVCLPVADEATSPQPIGVVALNDEAGDNYRHHHRLAVLSISIANPYRNLGYGAEAIN
;
A
#
# COMPACT_ATOMS: atom_id res chain seq x y z
N MET A 1 -3.98 16.63 -25.65
CA MET A 1 -3.36 15.33 -25.30
C MET A 1 -3.05 15.25 -23.79
N GLY A 2 -3.84 15.94 -22.94
CA GLY A 2 -3.61 16.03 -21.48
C GLY A 2 -4.80 15.58 -20.61
N ASP A 3 -6.02 15.47 -21.17
CA ASP A 3 -7.26 15.07 -20.48
C ASP A 3 -7.23 13.72 -19.74
N GLY A 4 -6.25 12.84 -20.00
CA GLY A 4 -6.17 11.56 -19.30
C GLY A 4 -5.38 11.59 -17.99
N LEU A 5 -4.52 12.60 -17.79
CA LEU A 5 -3.55 12.63 -16.70
C LEU A 5 -4.10 13.23 -15.41
N GLU A 6 -5.17 14.01 -15.50
CA GLU A 6 -5.83 14.64 -14.35
C GLU A 6 -6.37 13.63 -13.33
N ASN A 7 -6.67 12.40 -13.78
CA ASN A 7 -7.16 11.31 -12.94
C ASN A 7 -6.20 10.12 -12.84
N ALA A 8 -4.92 10.30 -13.20
CA ALA A 8 -3.95 9.20 -13.26
C ALA A 8 -3.76 8.45 -11.92
N PHE A 9 -4.01 9.11 -10.79
CA PHE A 9 -3.86 8.56 -9.44
C PHE A 9 -5.18 8.43 -8.70
N ARG A 10 -6.27 8.22 -9.42
CA ARG A 10 -7.61 8.07 -8.86
C ARG A 10 -8.40 7.00 -9.60
N SER A 11 -9.26 6.30 -8.86
CA SER A 11 -10.32 5.47 -9.42
C SER A 11 -11.68 6.13 -9.16
N GLU A 12 -12.77 5.40 -9.40
CA GLU A 12 -14.12 5.89 -9.10
C GLU A 12 -14.29 6.24 -7.61
N ARG A 13 -13.70 5.44 -6.71
CA ARG A 13 -13.88 5.59 -5.26
C ARG A 13 -12.58 5.80 -4.48
N LEU A 14 -11.42 5.63 -5.11
CA LEU A 14 -10.13 5.61 -4.43
C LEU A 14 -9.20 6.71 -4.93
N ILE A 15 -8.33 7.17 -4.04
CA ILE A 15 -7.19 8.03 -4.36
C ILE A 15 -5.92 7.27 -4.01
N PHE A 16 -4.96 7.26 -4.92
CA PHE A 16 -3.63 6.71 -4.68
C PHE A 16 -2.69 7.87 -4.38
N ARG A 17 -2.07 7.84 -3.19
CA ARG A 17 -1.07 8.85 -2.80
C ARG A 17 0.27 8.22 -2.50
N ALA A 18 1.32 9.02 -2.57
CA ALA A 18 2.64 8.64 -2.13
C ALA A 18 2.64 8.27 -0.63
N ILE A 19 3.53 7.37 -0.28
CA ILE A 19 3.88 7.07 1.12
C ILE A 19 4.83 8.18 1.59
N GLU A 20 4.42 8.90 2.62
CA GLU A 20 5.25 9.95 3.23
C GLU A 20 6.04 9.37 4.41
N ASP A 21 7.22 9.95 4.69
CA ASP A 21 8.03 9.59 5.86
C ASP A 21 7.60 10.43 7.08
N ASP A 22 6.33 10.29 7.44
CA ASP A 22 5.71 10.98 8.57
C ASP A 22 5.18 10.00 9.64
N GLU A 23 4.93 10.55 10.84
CA GLU A 23 4.46 9.74 11.98
C GLU A 23 3.03 9.19 11.78
N ASP A 24 2.22 9.78 10.91
CA ASP A 24 0.84 9.36 10.64
C ASP A 24 0.82 8.09 9.78
N ASP A 25 1.58 8.07 8.68
CA ASP A 25 1.73 6.93 7.78
C ASP A 25 2.39 5.74 8.47
N GLN A 26 3.49 5.99 9.19
CA GLN A 26 4.20 4.98 9.96
C GLN A 26 3.28 4.35 11.02
N ARG A 27 2.58 5.18 11.79
CA ARG A 27 1.64 4.72 12.84
C ARG A 27 0.48 3.94 12.24
N TRP A 28 -0.14 4.45 11.19
CA TRP A 28 -1.26 3.79 10.51
C TRP A 28 -0.83 2.43 9.94
N PHE A 29 0.31 2.37 9.24
CA PHE A 29 0.82 1.13 8.66
C PHE A 29 1.16 0.10 9.74
N HIS A 30 1.78 0.54 10.83
CA HIS A 30 2.09 -0.31 11.97
C HIS A 30 0.84 -0.91 12.62
N GLU A 31 -0.17 -0.09 12.89
CA GLU A 31 -1.36 -0.50 13.65
C GLU A 31 -2.39 -1.23 12.78
N GLN A 32 -2.70 -0.69 11.60
CA GLN A 32 -3.82 -1.14 10.78
C GLN A 32 -3.44 -2.24 9.77
N ILE A 33 -2.17 -2.31 9.37
CA ILE A 33 -1.68 -3.28 8.39
C ILE A 33 -0.82 -4.35 9.06
N LYS A 34 0.30 -3.97 9.69
CA LYS A 34 1.28 -4.93 10.19
C LYS A 34 0.88 -5.62 11.50
N ASN A 35 0.03 -4.99 12.32
CA ASN A 35 -0.51 -5.59 13.54
C ASN A 35 -1.97 -6.06 13.41
N ASP A 36 -2.52 -6.13 12.19
CA ASP A 36 -3.74 -6.89 11.96
C ASP A 36 -3.42 -8.39 11.88
N PRO A 37 -3.79 -9.22 12.87
CA PRO A 37 -3.39 -10.61 12.92
C PRO A 37 -3.97 -11.43 11.76
N VAL A 38 -5.16 -11.10 11.27
CA VAL A 38 -5.81 -11.84 10.18
C VAL A 38 -5.16 -11.52 8.84
N GLY A 39 -4.95 -10.23 8.55
CA GLY A 39 -4.27 -9.79 7.33
C GLY A 39 -2.83 -10.29 7.28
N PHE A 40 -2.11 -10.20 8.40
CA PHE A 40 -0.74 -10.70 8.49
C PHE A 40 -0.66 -12.21 8.28
N ALA A 41 -1.51 -13.00 8.95
CA ALA A 41 -1.44 -14.46 8.85
C ALA A 41 -1.73 -15.01 7.45
N LEU A 42 -2.52 -14.29 6.64
CA LEU A 42 -2.95 -14.74 5.31
C LEU A 42 -2.14 -14.12 4.17
N GLY A 43 -1.54 -12.95 4.38
CA GLY A 43 -0.85 -12.18 3.34
C GLY A 43 0.66 -12.08 3.52
N ASP A 44 1.20 -12.45 4.68
CA ASP A 44 2.63 -12.36 4.99
C ASP A 44 3.24 -13.76 5.17
N SER A 45 4.46 -13.96 4.67
CA SER A 45 5.21 -15.22 4.81
C SER A 45 5.98 -15.32 6.13
N ASN A 46 6.03 -14.23 6.91
CA ASN A 46 6.68 -14.19 8.22
C ASN A 46 5.84 -14.91 9.29
N VAL A 47 6.52 -15.25 10.39
CA VAL A 47 5.87 -15.77 11.60
C VAL A 47 4.86 -14.77 12.14
N LEU A 48 3.63 -15.23 12.38
CA LEU A 48 2.58 -14.47 13.04
C LEU A 48 3.01 -14.09 14.46
N ARG A 49 3.31 -12.81 14.65
CA ARG A 49 3.66 -12.20 15.94
C ARG A 49 3.37 -10.70 15.90
N PRO A 50 3.19 -10.04 17.05
CA PRO A 50 3.16 -8.58 17.12
C PRO A 50 4.42 -7.99 16.46
N GLN A 51 4.22 -7.04 15.55
CA GLN A 51 5.32 -6.37 14.87
C GLN A 51 5.80 -5.20 15.71
N THR A 52 7.10 -4.88 15.65
CA THR A 52 7.68 -3.69 16.28
C THR A 52 7.55 -2.50 15.34
N LYS A 53 7.46 -1.27 15.88
CA LYS A 53 7.42 -0.04 15.06
C LYS A 53 8.59 0.03 14.09
N SER A 54 9.81 -0.06 14.60
CA SER A 54 11.03 -0.06 13.78
C SER A 54 11.00 -1.05 12.60
N ARG A 55 10.40 -2.24 12.75
CA ARG A 55 10.27 -3.20 11.64
C ARG A 55 9.20 -2.78 10.63
N SER A 56 8.07 -2.25 11.11
CA SER A 56 7.04 -1.67 10.26
C SER A 56 7.57 -0.47 9.48
N ASP A 57 8.29 0.44 10.13
CA ASP A 57 8.81 1.66 9.53
C ASP A 57 9.87 1.35 8.47
N SER A 58 10.77 0.40 8.76
CA SER A 58 11.78 -0.06 7.80
C SER A 58 11.13 -0.65 6.54
N LEU A 59 10.10 -1.47 6.70
CA LEU A 59 9.37 -2.06 5.57
C LEU A 59 8.61 -0.99 4.78
N LEU A 60 8.02 -0.01 5.45
CA LEU A 60 7.30 1.08 4.78
C LEU A 60 8.25 1.92 3.92
N LEU A 61 9.45 2.19 4.44
CA LEU A 61 10.52 2.87 3.69
C LEU A 61 11.00 2.04 2.49
N GLU A 62 11.13 0.72 2.63
CA GLU A 62 11.44 -0.18 1.51
C GLU A 62 10.36 -0.10 0.42
N ILE A 63 9.08 -0.14 0.81
CA ILE A 63 7.94 -0.05 -0.11
C ILE A 63 7.94 1.29 -0.87
N GLN A 64 8.31 2.38 -0.21
CA GLN A 64 8.43 3.70 -0.86
C GLN A 64 9.42 3.69 -2.03
N GLY A 65 10.47 2.87 -1.95
CA GLY A 65 11.50 2.73 -2.99
C GLY A 65 11.17 1.74 -4.11
N PHE A 66 10.02 1.07 -4.08
CA PHE A 66 9.62 0.11 -5.11
C PHE A 66 9.22 0.78 -6.43
N LEU A 67 9.00 -0.01 -7.49
CA LEU A 67 8.51 0.51 -8.78
C LEU A 67 7.19 1.25 -8.61
N LEU A 68 6.36 0.78 -7.68
CA LEU A 68 5.18 1.47 -7.19
C LEU A 68 5.05 1.19 -5.69
N GLY A 69 4.90 2.23 -4.88
CA GLY A 69 4.57 2.13 -3.46
C GLY A 69 3.59 3.23 -3.12
N VAL A 70 2.31 2.89 -2.95
CA VAL A 70 1.24 3.87 -2.75
C VAL A 70 0.30 3.47 -1.63
N ILE A 71 -0.22 4.49 -0.94
CA ILE A 71 -1.31 4.32 0.01
C ILE A 71 -2.63 4.53 -0.73
N VAL A 72 -3.50 3.54 -0.61
CA VAL A 72 -4.88 3.59 -1.09
C VAL A 72 -5.71 4.33 -0.05
N CYS A 73 -6.36 5.41 -0.48
CA CYS A 73 -7.16 6.27 0.39
C CYS A 73 -8.59 6.39 -0.10
N LEU A 74 -9.51 6.63 0.84
CA LEU A 74 -10.84 7.13 0.52
C LEU A 74 -10.84 8.66 0.45
N PRO A 75 -11.55 9.24 -0.52
CA PRO A 75 -11.79 10.67 -0.55
C PRO A 75 -12.62 11.07 0.68
N VAL A 76 -12.19 12.12 1.37
CA VAL A 76 -12.96 12.76 2.43
C VAL A 76 -13.82 13.86 1.83
N ALA A 77 -15.02 14.06 2.38
CA ALA A 77 -15.99 15.02 1.85
C ALA A 77 -15.56 16.49 2.00
N ASP A 78 -14.58 16.75 2.86
CA ASP A 78 -14.00 18.07 3.07
C ASP A 78 -12.59 18.10 2.46
N GLU A 79 -12.39 18.93 1.42
CA GLU A 79 -11.10 19.09 0.74
C GLU A 79 -9.98 19.59 1.68
N ALA A 80 -10.32 20.11 2.85
CA ALA A 80 -9.36 20.51 3.88
C ALA A 80 -8.83 19.33 4.74
N THR A 81 -9.42 18.14 4.64
CA THR A 81 -9.02 16.96 5.41
C THR A 81 -8.13 16.05 4.57
N SER A 82 -7.08 15.47 5.18
CA SER A 82 -6.23 14.48 4.52
C SER A 82 -7.04 13.24 4.11
N PRO A 83 -6.84 12.68 2.90
CA PRO A 83 -7.51 11.45 2.47
C PRO A 83 -7.32 10.31 3.48
N GLN A 84 -8.38 9.57 3.76
CA GLN A 84 -8.35 8.53 4.79
C GLN A 84 -7.63 7.28 4.26
N PRO A 85 -6.50 6.86 4.84
CA PRO A 85 -5.79 5.67 4.39
C PRO A 85 -6.57 4.40 4.72
N ILE A 86 -6.70 3.51 3.73
CA ILE A 86 -7.43 2.24 3.82
C ILE A 86 -6.62 1.03 3.38
N GLY A 87 -5.49 1.22 2.72
CA GLY A 87 -4.64 0.12 2.26
C GLY A 87 -3.32 0.58 1.66
N VAL A 88 -2.49 -0.38 1.30
CA VAL A 88 -1.22 -0.16 0.62
C VAL A 88 -1.16 -1.09 -0.60
N VAL A 89 -0.65 -0.56 -1.70
CA VAL A 89 -0.33 -1.31 -2.92
C VAL A 89 1.14 -1.10 -3.22
N ALA A 90 1.84 -2.20 -3.50
CA ALA A 90 3.24 -2.13 -3.87
C ALA A 90 3.57 -3.07 -5.02
N LEU A 91 4.39 -2.59 -5.95
CA LEU A 91 4.92 -3.36 -7.08
C LEU A 91 6.44 -3.32 -7.04
N ASN A 92 7.08 -4.46 -6.81
CA ASN A 92 8.54 -4.57 -6.78
C ASN A 92 9.08 -5.56 -7.81
N ASP A 93 10.31 -5.34 -8.24
CA ASP A 93 11.08 -6.34 -8.98
C ASP A 93 11.78 -7.25 -7.96
N GLU A 94 11.34 -8.51 -7.86
CA GLU A 94 11.95 -9.51 -6.96
C GLU A 94 13.34 -9.96 -7.44
N ALA A 95 13.77 -9.58 -8.64
CA ALA A 95 15.07 -9.99 -9.17
C ALA A 95 16.27 -9.44 -8.37
N GLY A 96 16.10 -8.32 -7.65
CA GLY A 96 17.20 -7.59 -7.01
C GLY A 96 18.28 -7.17 -8.01
N ASP A 97 19.48 -6.80 -7.53
CA ASP A 97 20.65 -6.45 -8.36
C ASP A 97 21.25 -7.64 -9.16
N ASN A 98 20.66 -8.83 -9.05
CA ASN A 98 21.17 -10.03 -9.68
C ASN A 98 20.54 -10.26 -11.05
N TYR A 99 21.29 -10.96 -11.90
CA TYR A 99 21.13 -11.33 -13.32
C TYR A 99 19.79 -12.01 -13.74
N ARG A 100 18.67 -11.78 -13.04
CA ARG A 100 17.34 -12.38 -13.23
C ARG A 100 16.32 -11.47 -13.94
N HIS A 101 16.69 -10.24 -14.31
CA HIS A 101 15.81 -9.30 -15.02
C HIS A 101 15.33 -9.76 -16.41
N HIS A 102 15.84 -10.87 -16.94
CA HIS A 102 15.42 -11.40 -18.24
C HIS A 102 13.98 -11.91 -18.26
N HIS A 103 13.33 -12.09 -17.10
CA HIS A 103 12.00 -12.71 -16.99
C HIS A 103 10.83 -11.71 -16.94
N ARG A 104 11.05 -10.39 -17.03
CA ARG A 104 9.99 -9.37 -16.89
C ARG A 104 9.04 -9.69 -15.72
N LEU A 105 9.62 -10.09 -14.59
CA LEU A 105 8.89 -10.48 -13.39
C LEU A 105 8.64 -9.23 -12.56
N ALA A 106 7.42 -9.07 -12.05
CA ALA A 106 7.10 -8.09 -11.02
C ALA A 106 6.17 -8.74 -10.01
N VAL A 107 6.31 -8.35 -8.75
CA VAL A 107 5.47 -8.82 -7.65
C VAL A 107 4.57 -7.70 -7.23
N LEU A 108 3.26 -7.91 -7.38
CA LEU A 108 2.24 -7.02 -6.88
C LEU A 108 1.77 -7.52 -5.52
N SER A 109 1.82 -6.63 -4.53
CA SER A 109 1.29 -6.86 -3.19
C SER A 109 0.22 -5.83 -2.87
N ILE A 110 -0.81 -6.27 -2.16
CA ILE A 110 -1.89 -5.41 -1.70
C ILE A 110 -2.27 -5.80 -0.27
N SER A 111 -2.54 -4.80 0.55
CA SER A 111 -3.10 -5.00 1.89
C SER A 111 -4.14 -3.94 2.17
N ILE A 112 -5.36 -4.38 2.48
CA ILE A 112 -6.48 -3.51 2.86
C ILE A 112 -6.70 -3.64 4.37
N ALA A 113 -6.85 -2.53 5.08
CA ALA A 113 -7.13 -2.52 6.51
C ALA A 113 -8.49 -3.16 6.80
N ASN A 114 -8.61 -3.82 7.96
CA ASN A 114 -9.75 -4.67 8.32
C ASN A 114 -11.15 -4.02 8.08
N PRO A 115 -11.40 -2.75 8.48
CA PRO A 115 -12.72 -2.13 8.32
C PRO A 115 -13.17 -1.94 6.87
N TYR A 116 -12.24 -2.04 5.91
CA TYR A 116 -12.47 -1.73 4.49
C TYR A 116 -12.42 -2.98 3.59
N ARG A 117 -12.36 -4.17 4.17
CA ARG A 117 -12.38 -5.44 3.42
C ARG A 117 -13.80 -5.84 3.01
N ASN A 118 -13.91 -6.68 1.99
CA ASN A 118 -15.18 -7.17 1.44
C ASN A 118 -16.09 -6.08 0.82
N LEU A 119 -15.53 -4.91 0.51
CA LEU A 119 -16.23 -3.77 -0.12
C LEU A 119 -15.81 -3.53 -1.58
N GLY A 120 -14.97 -4.42 -2.13
CA GLY A 120 -14.45 -4.34 -3.49
C GLY A 120 -13.23 -3.43 -3.68
N TYR A 121 -12.78 -2.70 -2.65
CA TYR A 121 -11.64 -1.78 -2.78
C TYR A 121 -10.33 -2.46 -3.18
N GLY A 122 -10.08 -3.69 -2.73
CA GLY A 122 -8.89 -4.43 -3.15
C GLY A 122 -8.88 -4.77 -4.64
N ALA A 123 -10.05 -5.12 -5.20
CA ALA A 123 -10.18 -5.39 -6.62
C ALA A 123 -10.09 -4.10 -7.45
N GLU A 124 -10.70 -3.02 -6.98
CA GLU A 124 -10.63 -1.72 -7.63
C GLU A 124 -9.20 -1.16 -7.65
N ALA A 125 -8.41 -1.39 -6.58
CA ALA A 125 -7.05 -0.87 -6.49
C ALA A 125 -6.05 -1.51 -7.47
N ILE A 126 -6.40 -2.62 -8.11
CA ILE A 126 -5.49 -3.37 -9.01
C ILE A 126 -5.97 -3.44 -10.47
N ASN A 127 -7.12 -2.87 -10.80
CA ASN A 127 -7.69 -2.88 -12.16
C ASN A 127 -7.51 -1.55 -12.89
#